data_AF-A0A929BJS4-F1
#
_entry.id   AF-A0A929BJS4-F1
#
_cell.length_a   1.000
_cell.length_b   1.000
_cell.length_c   1.000
_cell.angle_alpha   90.00
_cell.angle_beta   90.00
_cell.angle_gamma   90.00
#
_symmetry.space_group_name_H-M   'P 1'
#
loop_
_entity.id
_entity.type
_entity.pdbx_description
1 polymer ?
#
loop_
_entity_poly.entity_id
_entity_poly.type
_entity_poly.pdbx_seq_one_letter_code
_entity_poly.pdbx_strand_id
1 'polypeptide(L)'
;MRIAIGADHGGYELKQQIAEFLLAQGHQAQDFGTHSPKAVDYPDFAAPLARAVTAGEFERGILICGTGIGMSIAANKIHNARAAACTNCYTARMSRQDNDANILCLGGRILGIGLALEVVQVFLNSEFAGGRHARRVGKISALEELALFPDELPVPDTGLTDLNSPYFEATFKRLYDMSADEADLSLSRLLQNLKLMKDEKLTVAGVLLFGRHPQRHLPFARVSAVHFYGPEMGERFRDRKEIEGTLDQQIEGALAFLDLRLPLPGRIEGLHRRDEPEFPQFVLREAVANAVAHRDYTIRGQVRVFIFDDRVEIINPGELPNTVTLDNILFGIHVERNPLLITFLAKLGLMSRVGTGIPRMIQAMRKAELPPPEFRIIDGQFSVTLRRPAASERRQQ
;
A
#
# COMPACT_ATOMS: atom_id res chain seq x y z
N MET A 1 15.16 -31.41 9.51
CA MET A 1 14.54 -30.17 9.01
C MET A 1 13.17 -29.98 9.63
N ARG A 2 12.76 -28.73 9.88
CA ARG A 2 11.37 -28.36 10.20
C ARG A 2 10.61 -28.10 8.90
N ILE A 3 9.54 -28.86 8.67
CA ILE A 3 8.74 -28.82 7.44
C ILE A 3 7.30 -28.48 7.80
N ALA A 4 6.76 -27.44 7.17
CA ALA A 4 5.34 -27.18 7.20
C ALA A 4 4.65 -27.99 6.09
N ILE A 5 3.59 -28.71 6.42
CA ILE A 5 2.80 -29.48 5.45
C ILE A 5 1.33 -29.09 5.55
N GLY A 6 0.63 -28.94 4.43
CA GLY A 6 -0.78 -28.57 4.42
C GLY A 6 -1.50 -29.08 3.19
N ALA A 7 -2.81 -29.27 3.30
CA ALA A 7 -3.66 -29.64 2.18
C ALA A 7 -5.08 -29.10 2.32
N ASP A 8 -5.75 -28.95 1.19
CA ASP A 8 -7.21 -28.89 1.15
C ASP A 8 -7.81 -30.31 1.10
N HIS A 9 -9.12 -30.38 0.97
CA HIS A 9 -9.85 -31.65 0.86
C HIS A 9 -9.39 -32.54 -0.29
N GLY A 10 -8.94 -31.95 -1.41
CA GLY A 10 -8.46 -32.68 -2.58
C GLY A 10 -7.04 -33.26 -2.42
N GLY A 11 -6.30 -32.85 -1.39
CA GLY A 11 -4.97 -33.36 -1.05
C GLY A 11 -4.89 -34.10 0.28
N TYR A 12 -5.99 -34.22 1.02
CA TYR A 12 -6.01 -34.70 2.41
C TYR A 12 -5.34 -36.08 2.60
N GLU A 13 -5.72 -37.07 1.79
CA GLU A 13 -5.15 -38.44 1.93
C GLU A 13 -3.66 -38.47 1.62
N LEU A 14 -3.24 -37.81 0.54
CA LEU A 14 -1.83 -37.74 0.15
C LEU A 14 -0.99 -37.01 1.21
N LYS A 15 -1.55 -35.98 1.87
CA LYS A 15 -0.92 -35.27 2.97
C LYS A 15 -0.60 -36.20 4.14
N GLN A 16 -1.53 -37.05 4.54
CA GLN A 16 -1.33 -37.98 5.67
C GLN A 16 -0.15 -38.90 5.39
N GLN A 17 -0.10 -39.50 4.20
CA GLN A 17 0.96 -40.42 3.81
C GLN A 17 2.32 -39.72 3.69
N ILE A 18 2.36 -38.48 3.18
CA ILE A 18 3.60 -37.68 3.15
C ILE A 18 4.03 -37.31 4.58
N ALA A 19 3.11 -36.92 5.47
CA ALA A 19 3.45 -36.59 6.85
C ALA A 19 4.10 -37.79 7.57
N GLU A 20 3.54 -38.98 7.42
CA GLU A 20 4.13 -40.23 7.93
C GLU A 20 5.52 -40.49 7.36
N PHE A 21 5.69 -40.33 6.04
CA PHE A 21 6.99 -40.47 5.38
C PHE A 21 8.03 -39.49 5.92
N LEU A 22 7.67 -38.21 6.10
CA LEU A 22 8.58 -37.19 6.64
C LEU A 22 9.04 -37.51 8.05
N LEU A 23 8.13 -38.00 8.91
CA LEU A 23 8.46 -38.44 10.25
C LEU A 23 9.40 -39.65 10.22
N ALA A 24 9.16 -40.62 9.34
CA ALA A 24 10.03 -41.78 9.15
C ALA A 24 11.43 -41.41 8.67
N GLN A 25 11.57 -40.33 7.90
CA GLN A 25 12.86 -39.76 7.46
C GLN A 25 13.53 -38.86 8.53
N GLY A 26 12.94 -38.72 9.73
CA GLY A 26 13.50 -37.93 10.83
C GLY A 26 13.28 -36.42 10.70
N HIS A 27 12.35 -35.97 9.85
CA HIS A 27 11.95 -34.57 9.77
C HIS A 27 10.88 -34.24 10.82
N GLN A 28 10.82 -32.98 11.25
CA GLN A 28 9.73 -32.46 12.07
C GLN A 28 8.67 -31.87 11.15
N ALA A 29 7.52 -32.54 11.00
CA ALA A 29 6.42 -32.10 10.16
C ALA A 29 5.30 -31.47 11.00
N GLN A 30 4.91 -30.24 10.70
CA GLN A 30 3.74 -29.59 11.30
C GLN A 30 2.62 -29.42 10.27
N ASP A 31 1.42 -29.86 10.62
CA ASP A 31 0.24 -29.82 9.76
C ASP A 31 -0.51 -28.48 9.87
N PHE A 32 -0.64 -27.80 8.74
CA PHE A 32 -1.38 -26.54 8.54
C PHE A 32 -2.64 -26.74 7.69
N GLY A 33 -2.98 -27.97 7.31
CA GLY A 33 -4.06 -28.28 6.38
C GLY A 33 -5.38 -28.66 7.03
N THR A 34 -6.35 -29.05 6.21
CA THR A 34 -7.60 -29.67 6.68
C THR A 34 -7.33 -30.99 7.39
N HIS A 35 -8.15 -31.30 8.41
CA HIS A 35 -8.13 -32.58 9.12
C HIS A 35 -9.22 -33.56 8.65
N SER A 36 -9.90 -33.25 7.53
CA SER A 36 -10.93 -34.13 6.96
C SER A 36 -11.02 -33.99 5.43
N PRO A 37 -11.63 -34.97 4.73
CA PRO A 37 -11.88 -34.89 3.28
C PRO A 37 -13.07 -34.00 2.90
N LYS A 38 -13.66 -33.26 3.86
CA LYS A 38 -14.80 -32.37 3.58
C LYS A 38 -14.33 -31.13 2.83
N ALA A 39 -15.16 -30.65 1.89
CA ALA A 39 -14.86 -29.49 1.06
C ALA A 39 -14.48 -28.26 1.89
N VAL A 40 -13.41 -27.60 1.46
CA VAL A 40 -12.79 -26.41 2.06
C VAL A 40 -12.00 -25.67 0.98
N ASP A 41 -11.71 -24.39 1.20
CA ASP A 41 -10.99 -23.54 0.27
C ASP A 41 -9.48 -23.58 0.52
N TYR A 42 -8.70 -23.84 -0.53
CA TYR A 42 -7.24 -23.98 -0.42
C TYR A 42 -6.46 -22.73 0.04
N PRO A 43 -6.90 -21.46 -0.23
CA PRO A 43 -6.15 -20.28 0.21
C PRO A 43 -6.00 -20.19 1.73
N ASP A 44 -7.00 -20.68 2.49
CA ASP A 44 -7.02 -20.65 3.95
C ASP A 44 -5.88 -21.46 4.58
N PHE A 45 -5.35 -22.46 3.86
CA PHE A 45 -4.22 -23.28 4.30
C PHE A 45 -2.91 -22.87 3.63
N ALA A 46 -2.96 -22.43 2.36
CA ALA A 46 -1.78 -21.99 1.61
C ALA A 46 -1.13 -20.75 2.25
N ALA A 47 -1.93 -19.75 2.63
CA ALA A 47 -1.43 -18.48 3.15
C ALA A 47 -0.69 -18.61 4.51
N PRO A 48 -1.25 -19.24 5.56
CA PRO A 48 -0.55 -19.37 6.83
C PRO A 48 0.72 -20.22 6.72
N LEU A 49 0.70 -21.32 5.97
CA LEU A 49 1.89 -22.15 5.74
C LEU A 49 2.99 -21.35 5.01
N ALA A 50 2.63 -20.63 3.95
CA ALA A 50 3.58 -19.82 3.20
C ALA A 50 4.20 -18.72 4.08
N ARG A 51 3.42 -18.06 4.93
CA ARG A 51 3.94 -17.07 5.90
C ARG A 51 4.92 -17.70 6.89
N ALA A 52 4.61 -18.88 7.43
CA ALA A 52 5.49 -19.55 8.38
C ALA A 52 6.84 -19.96 7.74
N VAL A 53 6.82 -20.40 6.49
CA VAL A 53 8.04 -20.72 5.73
C VAL A 53 8.84 -19.45 5.44
N THR A 54 8.20 -18.37 4.98
CA THR A 54 8.91 -17.12 4.64
C THR A 54 9.41 -16.36 5.87
N ALA A 55 8.78 -16.54 7.03
CA ALA A 55 9.26 -16.04 8.32
C ALA A 55 10.46 -16.82 8.88
N GLY A 56 10.83 -17.95 8.28
CA GLY A 56 11.94 -18.80 8.73
C GLY A 56 11.59 -19.71 9.92
N GLU A 57 10.30 -19.81 10.27
CA GLU A 57 9.83 -20.77 11.29
C GLU A 57 9.99 -22.22 10.80
N PHE A 58 9.82 -22.44 9.49
CA PHE A 58 10.04 -23.71 8.82
C PHE A 58 11.03 -23.55 7.67
N GLU A 59 11.86 -24.57 7.45
CA GLU A 59 12.86 -24.55 6.40
C GLU A 59 12.23 -24.77 5.02
N ARG A 60 11.16 -25.57 4.94
CA ARG A 60 10.46 -25.89 3.69
C ARG A 60 8.96 -26.05 3.94
N GLY A 61 8.18 -25.78 2.89
CA GLY A 61 6.75 -26.03 2.85
C GLY A 61 6.36 -27.12 1.85
N ILE A 62 5.31 -27.87 2.16
CA ILE A 62 4.65 -28.80 1.23
C ILE A 62 3.14 -28.52 1.27
N LEU A 63 2.57 -28.13 0.13
CA LEU A 63 1.15 -27.87 -0.03
C LEU A 63 0.53 -28.85 -1.03
N ILE A 64 -0.69 -29.29 -0.76
CA ILE A 64 -1.34 -30.31 -1.58
C ILE A 64 -2.80 -29.90 -1.82
N CYS A 65 -3.21 -29.86 -3.08
CA CYS A 65 -4.62 -29.79 -3.43
C CYS A 65 -4.95 -30.78 -4.55
N GLY A 66 -6.14 -30.69 -5.15
CA GLY A 66 -6.49 -31.58 -6.27
C GLY A 66 -5.43 -31.62 -7.38
N THR A 67 -4.97 -30.47 -7.85
CA THR A 67 -3.97 -30.36 -8.95
C THR A 67 -2.62 -29.77 -8.53
N GLY A 68 -2.51 -29.20 -7.32
CA GLY A 68 -1.35 -28.44 -6.86
C GLY A 68 -1.27 -27.00 -7.39
N ILE A 69 -2.02 -26.67 -8.47
CA ILE A 69 -1.96 -25.36 -9.14
C ILE A 69 -2.53 -24.26 -8.25
N GLY A 70 -3.73 -24.47 -7.67
CA GLY A 70 -4.38 -23.47 -6.81
C GLY A 70 -3.54 -23.11 -5.59
N MET A 71 -2.96 -24.12 -4.93
CA MET A 71 -2.04 -23.94 -3.81
C MET A 71 -0.82 -23.11 -4.21
N SER A 72 -0.20 -23.42 -5.35
CA SER A 72 0.94 -22.67 -5.87
C SER A 72 0.58 -21.21 -6.13
N ILE A 73 -0.55 -20.93 -6.79
CA ILE A 73 -1.00 -19.56 -7.07
C ILE A 73 -1.25 -18.77 -5.77
N ALA A 74 -1.94 -19.37 -4.79
CA ALA A 74 -2.24 -18.72 -3.52
C ALA A 74 -0.98 -18.47 -2.67
N ALA A 75 -0.12 -19.49 -2.53
CA ALA A 75 1.11 -19.37 -1.74
C ALA A 75 2.05 -18.30 -2.31
N ASN A 76 2.18 -18.20 -3.64
CA ASN A 76 2.99 -17.18 -4.31
C ASN A 76 2.43 -15.74 -4.17
N LYS A 77 1.29 -15.52 -3.48
CA LYS A 77 0.84 -14.18 -3.08
C LYS A 77 1.49 -13.68 -1.80
N ILE A 78 2.17 -14.57 -1.08
CA ILE A 78 2.92 -14.21 0.12
C ILE A 78 4.33 -13.80 -0.28
N HIS A 79 4.78 -12.63 0.20
CA HIS A 79 6.11 -12.11 -0.09
C HIS A 79 7.20 -13.13 0.30
N ASN A 80 8.20 -13.29 -0.58
CA ASN A 80 9.28 -14.28 -0.54
C ASN A 80 8.85 -15.75 -0.68
N ALA A 81 7.57 -16.05 -0.85
CA ALA A 81 7.13 -17.41 -1.13
C ALA A 81 7.41 -17.74 -2.60
N ARG A 82 8.13 -18.85 -2.82
CA ARG A 82 8.43 -19.40 -4.15
C ARG A 82 7.88 -20.82 -4.18
N ALA A 83 6.58 -20.92 -4.42
CA ALA A 83 5.83 -22.16 -4.45
C ALA A 83 5.78 -22.78 -5.85
N ALA A 84 6.34 -23.97 -6.01
CA ALA A 84 6.42 -24.66 -7.30
C ALA A 84 5.42 -25.82 -7.37
N ALA A 85 4.49 -25.77 -8.33
CA ALA A 85 3.63 -26.91 -8.64
C ALA A 85 4.42 -27.93 -9.45
N CYS A 86 4.67 -29.11 -8.87
CA CYS A 86 5.50 -30.15 -9.48
C CYS A 86 4.71 -31.44 -9.65
N THR A 87 4.95 -32.12 -10.77
CA THR A 87 4.29 -33.39 -11.11
C THR A 87 5.27 -34.54 -11.36
N ASN A 88 6.57 -34.30 -11.21
CA ASN A 88 7.62 -35.32 -11.35
C ASN A 88 8.92 -34.87 -10.69
N CYS A 89 9.85 -35.81 -10.49
CA CYS A 89 11.13 -35.59 -9.82
C CYS A 89 12.01 -34.55 -10.54
N TYR A 90 11.92 -34.46 -11.87
CA TYR A 90 12.68 -33.47 -12.64
C TYR A 90 12.24 -32.04 -12.30
N THR A 91 10.93 -31.76 -12.39
CA THR A 91 10.39 -30.43 -12.05
C THR A 91 10.64 -30.05 -10.60
N ALA A 92 10.57 -31.01 -9.68
CA ALA A 92 10.89 -30.79 -8.26
C ALA A 92 12.36 -30.38 -8.07
N ARG A 93 13.30 -31.12 -8.67
CA ARG A 93 14.74 -30.80 -8.65
C ARG A 93 15.02 -29.44 -9.26
N MET A 94 14.49 -29.19 -10.46
CA MET A 94 14.72 -27.93 -11.17
C MET A 94 14.14 -26.73 -10.41
N SER A 95 12.97 -26.88 -9.77
CA SER A 95 12.40 -25.80 -8.96
C SER A 95 13.32 -25.36 -7.82
N ARG A 96 14.05 -26.31 -7.20
CA ARG A 96 15.07 -26.01 -6.19
C ARG A 96 16.32 -25.40 -6.80
N GLN A 97 16.88 -26.06 -7.80
CA GLN A 97 18.17 -25.68 -8.39
C GLN A 97 18.11 -24.33 -9.11
N ASP A 98 17.03 -24.07 -9.86
CA ASP A 98 16.93 -22.92 -10.75
C ASP A 98 16.15 -21.75 -10.15
N ASN A 99 15.18 -22.02 -9.29
CA ASN A 99 14.25 -21.01 -8.77
C ASN A 99 14.38 -20.80 -7.26
N ASP A 100 15.19 -21.60 -6.57
CA ASP A 100 15.27 -21.63 -5.12
C ASP A 100 13.87 -21.72 -4.47
N ALA A 101 13.02 -22.61 -4.99
CA ALA A 101 11.66 -22.81 -4.47
C ALA A 101 11.70 -23.24 -3.00
N ASN A 102 10.98 -22.55 -2.12
CA ASN A 102 10.92 -22.88 -0.69
C ASN A 102 9.66 -23.68 -0.33
N ILE A 103 8.68 -23.74 -1.23
CA ILE A 103 7.43 -24.49 -1.04
C ILE A 103 7.19 -25.39 -2.26
N LEU A 104 6.92 -26.66 -2.01
CA LEU A 104 6.51 -27.64 -3.02
C LEU A 104 4.98 -27.75 -3.03
N CYS A 105 4.36 -27.68 -4.21
CA CYS A 105 2.94 -27.89 -4.39
C CYS A 105 2.67 -29.16 -5.19
N LEU A 106 1.81 -30.04 -4.68
CA LEU A 106 1.48 -31.34 -5.29
C LEU A 106 -0.02 -31.47 -5.57
N GLY A 107 -0.35 -32.26 -6.59
CA GLY A 107 -1.72 -32.61 -6.95
C GLY A 107 -2.11 -33.99 -6.42
N GLY A 108 -2.97 -34.06 -5.41
CA GLY A 108 -3.49 -35.30 -4.84
C GLY A 108 -4.32 -36.15 -5.81
N ARG A 109 -4.89 -35.53 -6.86
CA ARG A 109 -5.59 -36.26 -7.95
C ARG A 109 -4.70 -36.53 -9.17
N ILE A 110 -3.45 -36.06 -9.13
CA ILE A 110 -2.51 -36.13 -10.26
C ILE A 110 -1.41 -37.15 -9.97
N LEU A 111 -0.93 -37.23 -8.74
CA LEU A 111 0.19 -38.09 -8.34
C LEU A 111 -0.28 -39.29 -7.55
N GLY A 112 0.22 -40.47 -7.93
CA GLY A 112 0.19 -41.64 -7.06
C GLY A 112 1.22 -41.53 -5.95
N ILE A 113 0.95 -42.19 -4.82
CA ILE A 113 1.76 -42.07 -3.60
C ILE A 113 3.25 -42.34 -3.82
N GLY A 114 3.63 -43.41 -4.53
CA GLY A 114 5.04 -43.74 -4.74
C GLY A 114 5.82 -42.61 -5.41
N LEU A 115 5.26 -42.06 -6.50
CA LEU A 115 5.86 -40.91 -7.18
C LEU A 115 5.86 -39.65 -6.32
N ALA A 116 4.78 -39.41 -5.56
CA ALA A 116 4.70 -38.23 -4.69
C ALA A 116 5.79 -38.24 -3.61
N LEU A 117 6.07 -39.40 -2.99
CA LEU A 117 7.14 -39.54 -2.00
C LEU A 117 8.52 -39.30 -2.63
N GLU A 118 8.77 -39.85 -3.83
CA GLU A 118 10.02 -39.59 -4.56
C GLU A 118 10.18 -38.10 -4.89
N VAL A 119 9.11 -37.44 -5.32
CA VAL A 119 9.09 -36.01 -5.62
C VAL A 119 9.43 -35.18 -4.38
N VAL A 120 8.81 -35.49 -3.23
CA VAL A 120 9.10 -34.85 -1.94
C VAL A 120 10.56 -35.04 -1.57
N GLN A 121 11.07 -36.27 -1.64
CA GLN A 121 12.46 -36.59 -1.31
C GLN A 121 13.44 -35.82 -2.21
N VAL A 122 13.18 -35.77 -3.52
CA VAL A 122 14.02 -35.04 -4.47
C VAL A 122 13.99 -33.54 -4.20
N PHE A 123 12.84 -32.96 -3.89
CA PHE A 123 12.73 -31.54 -3.53
C PHE A 123 13.51 -31.21 -2.26
N LEU A 124 13.39 -32.02 -1.20
CA LEU A 124 14.06 -31.77 0.07
C LEU A 124 15.59 -31.92 -0.03
N ASN A 125 16.08 -32.84 -0.86
CA ASN A 125 17.51 -33.09 -1.03
C ASN A 125 18.19 -32.21 -2.09
N SER A 126 17.43 -31.45 -2.87
CA SER A 126 18.00 -30.60 -3.92
C SER A 126 18.40 -29.22 -3.38
N GLU A 127 19.68 -28.91 -3.51
CA GLU A 127 20.24 -27.60 -3.17
C GLU A 127 20.06 -26.58 -4.30
N PHE A 128 20.11 -25.29 -3.94
CA PHE A 128 20.06 -24.21 -4.93
C PHE A 128 21.39 -24.11 -5.67
N ALA A 129 21.35 -24.04 -7.00
CA ALA A 129 22.57 -24.07 -7.82
C ALA A 129 23.34 -22.74 -7.85
N GLY A 130 22.71 -21.63 -7.45
CA GLY A 130 23.35 -20.31 -7.44
C GLY A 130 23.73 -19.79 -8.84
N GLY A 131 24.84 -19.05 -8.93
CA GLY A 131 25.38 -18.54 -10.20
C GLY A 131 24.36 -17.78 -11.06
N ARG A 132 24.14 -18.23 -12.30
CA ARG A 132 23.17 -17.61 -13.23
C ARG A 132 21.72 -17.64 -12.71
N HIS A 133 21.39 -18.60 -11.84
CA HIS A 133 20.07 -18.78 -11.26
C HIS A 133 19.82 -17.77 -10.13
N ALA A 134 20.85 -17.46 -9.32
CA ALA A 134 20.79 -16.38 -8.31
C ALA A 134 20.42 -15.03 -8.94
N ARG A 135 20.98 -14.71 -10.12
CA ARG A 135 20.60 -13.51 -10.87
C ARG A 135 19.11 -13.49 -11.26
N ARG A 136 18.53 -14.64 -11.63
CA ARG A 136 17.10 -14.75 -12.01
C ARG A 136 16.21 -14.67 -10.78
N VAL A 137 16.58 -15.34 -9.69
CA VAL A 137 15.89 -15.25 -8.40
C VAL A 137 15.88 -13.80 -7.90
N GLY A 138 17.00 -13.08 -8.00
CA GLY A 138 17.03 -11.65 -7.68
C GLY A 138 16.08 -10.81 -8.52
N LYS A 139 15.90 -11.13 -9.81
CA LYS A 139 14.87 -10.48 -10.65
C LYS A 139 13.44 -10.82 -10.21
N ILE A 140 13.19 -12.04 -9.74
CA ILE A 140 11.89 -12.44 -9.18
C ILE A 140 11.62 -11.65 -7.91
N SER A 141 12.59 -11.57 -6.99
CA SER A 141 12.48 -10.77 -5.76
C SER A 141 12.23 -9.29 -6.07
N ALA A 142 12.85 -8.73 -7.11
CA ALA A 142 12.59 -7.36 -7.53
C ALA A 142 11.15 -7.12 -8.02
N LEU A 143 10.48 -8.14 -8.60
CA LEU A 143 9.05 -8.05 -8.96
C LEU A 143 8.17 -7.95 -7.71
N GLU A 144 8.61 -8.51 -6.59
CA GLU A 144 7.93 -8.40 -5.29
C GLU A 144 8.19 -7.03 -4.65
N GLU A 145 9.41 -6.48 -4.79
CA GLU A 145 9.76 -5.13 -4.31
C GLU A 145 9.02 -4.02 -5.06
N LEU A 146 8.74 -4.21 -6.34
CA LEU A 146 7.90 -3.30 -7.14
C LEU A 146 6.50 -3.10 -6.53
N ALA A 147 6.06 -4.01 -5.64
CA ALA A 147 4.79 -3.94 -4.94
C ALA A 147 4.89 -3.35 -3.51
N LEU A 148 6.08 -3.10 -2.96
CA LEU A 148 6.24 -2.74 -1.54
C LEU A 148 6.19 -1.23 -1.28
N PHE A 149 6.85 -0.40 -2.10
CA PHE A 149 6.90 1.06 -1.91
C PHE A 149 6.85 1.81 -3.25
N PRO A 150 5.64 2.14 -3.76
CA PRO A 150 5.47 2.83 -5.03
C PRO A 150 6.23 4.16 -5.15
N ASP A 151 6.46 4.83 -4.03
CA ASP A 151 7.15 6.10 -3.95
C ASP A 151 8.69 6.00 -4.11
N GLU A 152 9.27 4.81 -3.92
CA GLU A 152 10.70 4.52 -4.17
C GLU A 152 10.98 4.11 -5.64
N LEU A 153 9.95 3.95 -6.47
CA LEU A 153 10.11 3.47 -7.84
C LEU A 153 10.77 4.55 -8.72
N PRO A 154 11.81 4.20 -9.51
CA PRO A 154 12.42 5.14 -10.44
C PRO A 154 11.44 5.47 -11.56
N VAL A 155 11.27 6.76 -11.84
CA VAL A 155 10.40 7.26 -12.91
C VAL A 155 11.21 7.30 -14.21
N PRO A 156 10.79 6.60 -15.27
CA PRO A 156 11.46 6.64 -16.57
C PRO A 156 11.63 8.07 -17.09
N ASP A 157 12.69 8.29 -17.88
CA ASP A 157 12.95 9.55 -18.57
C ASP A 157 13.08 10.79 -17.66
N THR A 158 13.44 10.58 -16.38
CA THR A 158 13.79 11.63 -15.43
C THR A 158 15.29 11.67 -15.12
N GLY A 159 15.79 12.84 -14.72
CA GLY A 159 17.13 13.01 -14.18
C GLY A 159 17.26 14.27 -13.31
N LEU A 160 18.50 14.68 -13.00
CA LEU A 160 18.76 15.88 -12.18
C LEU A 160 18.20 17.17 -12.79
N THR A 161 18.02 17.24 -14.11
CA THR A 161 17.43 18.41 -14.79
C THR A 161 15.95 18.62 -14.47
N ASP A 162 15.24 17.53 -14.12
CA ASP A 162 13.83 17.59 -13.73
C ASP A 162 13.65 18.00 -12.26
N LEU A 163 14.74 17.98 -11.47
CA LEU A 163 14.74 18.41 -10.08
C LEU A 163 14.74 19.94 -9.98
N ASN A 164 13.96 20.45 -9.04
CA ASN A 164 14.07 21.81 -8.55
C ASN A 164 15.14 21.87 -7.45
N SER A 165 16.42 21.86 -7.86
CA SER A 165 17.56 21.83 -6.91
C SER A 165 17.52 22.98 -5.89
N PRO A 166 17.22 24.24 -6.25
CA PRO A 166 17.14 25.32 -5.25
C PRO A 166 16.06 25.06 -4.18
N TYR A 167 14.90 24.52 -4.58
CA TYR A 167 13.85 24.18 -3.63
C TYR A 167 14.23 23.00 -2.74
N PHE A 168 14.86 21.97 -3.33
CA PHE A 168 15.38 20.83 -2.59
C PHE A 168 16.45 21.25 -1.57
N GLU A 169 17.45 22.03 -1.97
CA GLU A 169 18.55 22.48 -1.10
C GLU A 169 18.05 23.36 0.05
N ALA A 170 17.14 24.30 -0.24
CA ALA A 170 16.51 25.13 0.79
C ALA A 170 15.72 24.28 1.79
N THR A 171 14.98 23.28 1.29
CA THR A 171 14.22 22.34 2.14
C THR A 171 15.15 21.45 2.95
N PHE A 172 16.21 20.92 2.34
CA PHE A 172 17.20 20.07 2.99
C PHE A 172 17.86 20.80 4.15
N LYS A 173 18.32 22.04 3.91
CA LYS A 173 18.89 22.90 4.95
C LYS A 173 17.92 23.11 6.11
N ARG A 174 16.65 23.40 5.83
CA ARG A 174 15.62 23.57 6.86
C ARG A 174 15.37 22.30 7.67
N LEU A 175 15.41 21.13 7.04
CA LEU A 175 15.04 19.85 7.68
C LEU A 175 16.18 19.21 8.46
N TYR A 176 17.43 19.40 8.03
CA TYR A 176 18.60 18.72 8.59
C TYR A 176 19.61 19.66 9.25
N ASP A 177 19.34 20.97 9.24
CA ASP A 177 20.24 22.01 9.79
C ASP A 177 21.67 21.92 9.25
N MET A 178 21.79 21.49 7.98
CA MET A 178 23.05 21.33 7.26
C MET A 178 22.85 21.63 5.78
N SER A 179 23.86 22.21 5.12
CA SER A 179 23.87 22.38 3.67
C SER A 179 24.27 21.08 2.96
N ALA A 180 23.90 20.98 1.67
CA ALA A 180 24.36 19.87 0.83
C ALA A 180 25.89 19.85 0.69
N ASP A 181 26.53 21.02 0.72
CA ASP A 181 27.98 21.17 0.62
C ASP A 181 28.70 20.72 1.90
N GLU A 182 28.13 20.96 3.08
CA GLU A 182 28.67 20.48 4.37
C GLU A 182 28.57 18.95 4.52
N ALA A 183 27.70 18.29 3.75
CA ALA A 183 27.58 16.85 3.75
C ALA A 183 28.72 16.14 2.98
N ASP A 184 29.57 16.88 2.26
CA ASP A 184 30.66 16.36 1.39
C ASP A 184 30.18 15.28 0.40
N LEU A 185 28.96 15.42 -0.10
CA LEU A 185 28.32 14.50 -1.03
C LEU A 185 27.84 15.23 -2.27
N SER A 186 27.98 14.61 -3.45
CA SER A 186 27.34 15.13 -4.65
C SER A 186 25.82 15.13 -4.51
N LEU A 187 25.13 16.06 -5.19
CA LEU A 187 23.67 16.15 -5.16
C LEU A 187 22.99 14.81 -5.53
N SER A 188 23.51 14.10 -6.54
CA SER A 188 23.01 12.76 -6.92
C SER A 188 23.14 11.78 -5.75
N ARG A 189 24.29 11.77 -5.07
CA ARG A 189 24.51 10.87 -3.93
C ARG A 189 23.62 11.21 -2.74
N LEU A 190 23.38 12.49 -2.49
CA LEU A 190 22.46 12.94 -1.45
C LEU A 190 21.02 12.48 -1.72
N LEU A 191 20.54 12.64 -2.97
CA LEU A 191 19.22 12.17 -3.39
C LEU A 191 19.10 10.64 -3.30
N GLN A 192 20.15 9.90 -3.67
CA GLN A 192 20.19 8.45 -3.50
C GLN A 192 20.11 8.02 -2.04
N ASN A 193 20.86 8.69 -1.14
CA ASN A 193 20.82 8.41 0.30
C ASN A 193 19.44 8.70 0.90
N LEU A 194 18.74 9.71 0.38
CA LEU A 194 17.35 10.04 0.75
C LEU A 194 16.31 9.20 0.00
N LYS A 195 16.74 8.28 -0.88
CA LYS A 195 15.90 7.46 -1.76
C LYS A 195 14.97 8.27 -2.69
N LEU A 196 15.34 9.51 -2.98
CA LEU A 196 14.67 10.38 -3.96
C LEU A 196 15.20 10.14 -5.39
N MET A 197 16.27 9.37 -5.52
CA MET A 197 16.87 8.97 -6.80
C MET A 197 17.35 7.51 -6.74
N LYS A 198 17.16 6.77 -7.82
CA LYS A 198 17.63 5.39 -8.01
C LYS A 198 18.05 5.20 -9.46
N ASP A 199 19.22 4.60 -9.69
CA ASP A 199 19.76 4.36 -11.03
C ASP A 199 19.81 5.63 -11.91
N GLU A 200 20.27 6.75 -11.33
CA GLU A 200 20.32 8.10 -11.95
C GLU A 200 18.96 8.70 -12.38
N LYS A 201 17.85 8.07 -11.97
CA LYS A 201 16.48 8.53 -12.22
C LYS A 201 15.83 8.99 -10.92
N LEU A 202 15.02 10.05 -10.99
CA LEU A 202 14.24 10.44 -9.82
C LEU A 202 13.23 9.35 -9.48
N THR A 203 13.04 9.08 -8.19
CA THR A 203 11.94 8.21 -7.74
C THR A 203 10.61 8.97 -7.81
N VAL A 204 9.48 8.26 -7.70
CA VAL A 204 8.15 8.88 -7.60
C VAL A 204 8.13 9.93 -6.48
N ALA A 205 8.73 9.64 -5.32
CA ALA A 205 8.91 10.61 -4.24
C ALA A 205 9.76 11.82 -4.68
N GLY A 206 10.90 11.59 -5.33
CA GLY A 206 11.75 12.67 -5.84
C GLY A 206 11.03 13.62 -6.79
N VAL A 207 10.25 13.07 -7.72
CA VAL A 207 9.45 13.84 -8.67
C VAL A 207 8.35 14.63 -7.95
N LEU A 208 7.60 14.00 -7.05
CA LEU A 208 6.41 14.63 -6.45
C LEU A 208 6.74 15.62 -5.34
N LEU A 209 7.87 15.47 -4.64
CA LEU A 209 8.28 16.38 -3.58
C LEU A 209 9.12 17.55 -4.12
N PHE A 210 9.95 17.32 -5.14
CA PHE A 210 10.97 18.28 -5.55
C PHE A 210 11.10 18.46 -7.06
N GLY A 211 10.23 17.88 -7.88
CA GLY A 211 10.25 18.06 -9.33
C GLY A 211 9.83 19.46 -9.78
N ARG A 212 10.40 19.96 -10.88
CA ARG A 212 10.00 21.25 -11.49
C ARG A 212 8.58 21.20 -12.07
N HIS A 213 8.27 20.10 -12.77
CA HIS A 213 6.98 19.87 -13.42
C HIS A 213 6.57 18.40 -13.28
N PRO A 214 6.14 17.97 -12.07
CA PRO A 214 5.89 16.56 -11.77
C PRO A 214 4.93 15.88 -12.77
N GLN A 215 3.92 16.60 -13.23
CA GLN A 215 2.86 16.10 -14.11
C GLN A 215 3.32 15.83 -15.55
N ARG A 216 4.52 16.28 -15.96
CA ARG A 216 5.13 15.85 -17.24
C ARG A 216 5.39 14.35 -17.25
N HIS A 217 5.77 13.81 -16.09
CA HIS A 217 6.15 12.41 -15.91
C HIS A 217 5.03 11.61 -15.23
N LEU A 218 4.25 12.26 -14.34
CA LEU A 218 3.15 11.68 -13.58
C LEU A 218 1.84 12.45 -13.81
N PRO A 219 1.21 12.34 -15.00
CA PRO A 219 0.11 13.22 -15.42
C PRO A 219 -1.16 13.12 -14.58
N PHE A 220 -1.35 12.01 -13.86
CA PHE A 220 -2.52 11.80 -12.99
C PHE A 220 -2.24 12.16 -11.52
N ALA A 221 -1.01 12.51 -11.17
CA ALA A 221 -0.62 12.92 -9.82
C ALA A 221 -0.99 14.40 -9.59
N ARG A 222 -2.28 14.66 -9.51
CA ARG A 222 -2.87 16.00 -9.31
C ARG A 222 -4.13 15.93 -8.47
N VAL A 223 -4.58 17.08 -7.99
CA VAL A 223 -5.86 17.24 -7.30
C VAL A 223 -6.85 17.94 -8.22
N SER A 224 -8.03 17.36 -8.38
CA SER A 224 -9.14 17.95 -9.12
C SER A 224 -10.20 18.42 -8.15
N ALA A 225 -10.33 19.74 -8.04
CA ALA A 225 -11.26 20.37 -7.13
C ALA A 225 -12.47 20.91 -7.92
N VAL A 226 -13.68 20.54 -7.50
CA VAL A 226 -14.93 20.92 -8.18
C VAL A 226 -15.97 21.37 -7.16
N HIS A 227 -16.64 22.49 -7.42
CA HIS A 227 -17.78 22.96 -6.64
C HIS A 227 -19.05 22.80 -7.47
N PHE A 228 -19.93 21.89 -7.06
CA PHE A 228 -21.18 21.59 -7.76
C PHE A 228 -22.33 22.51 -7.34
N TYR A 229 -23.41 22.48 -8.11
CA TYR A 229 -24.71 23.00 -7.69
C TYR A 229 -25.52 21.85 -7.07
N GLY A 230 -26.12 22.06 -5.90
CA GLY A 230 -26.94 21.04 -5.26
C GLY A 230 -26.13 19.92 -4.59
N PRO A 231 -26.83 18.84 -4.16
CA PRO A 231 -26.23 17.69 -3.49
C PRO A 231 -25.70 16.61 -4.46
N GLU A 232 -25.93 16.76 -5.77
CA GLU A 232 -25.60 15.77 -6.79
C GLU A 232 -24.55 16.27 -7.79
N MET A 233 -23.84 15.33 -8.43
CA MET A 233 -22.92 15.64 -9.52
C MET A 233 -23.72 15.97 -10.78
N GLY A 234 -23.93 17.26 -11.03
CA GLY A 234 -24.60 17.74 -12.24
C GLY A 234 -23.64 18.04 -13.40
N GLU A 235 -24.19 18.19 -14.61
CA GLU A 235 -23.44 18.64 -15.80
C GLU A 235 -22.88 20.07 -15.65
N ARG A 236 -23.53 20.89 -14.83
CA ARG A 236 -23.09 22.25 -14.50
C ARG A 236 -22.46 22.28 -13.11
N PHE A 237 -21.33 22.96 -13.00
CA PHE A 237 -20.63 23.21 -11.75
C PHE A 237 -20.38 24.72 -11.58
N ARG A 238 -20.28 25.19 -10.33
CA ARG A 238 -19.97 26.59 -10.00
C ARG A 238 -18.55 26.95 -10.36
N ASP A 239 -17.61 26.04 -10.07
CA ASP A 239 -16.20 26.24 -10.33
C ASP A 239 -15.45 24.91 -10.39
N ARG A 240 -14.32 24.89 -11.10
CA ARG A 240 -13.41 23.75 -11.20
C ARG A 240 -11.97 24.23 -11.30
N LYS A 241 -11.08 23.56 -10.58
CA LYS A 241 -9.63 23.79 -10.65
C LYS A 241 -8.88 22.46 -10.68
N GLU A 242 -7.97 22.32 -11.64
CA GLU A 242 -6.93 21.29 -11.61
C GLU A 242 -5.71 21.88 -10.91
N ILE A 243 -5.20 21.17 -9.92
CA ILE A 243 -4.13 21.62 -9.04
C ILE A 243 -2.95 20.68 -9.25
N GLU A 244 -1.90 21.23 -9.86
CA GLU A 244 -0.69 20.52 -10.28
C GLU A 244 0.53 21.08 -9.51
N GLY A 245 1.71 20.53 -9.75
CA GLY A 245 2.93 20.85 -9.01
C GLY A 245 3.32 19.78 -8.00
N THR A 246 4.21 20.14 -7.07
CA THR A 246 4.67 19.28 -5.97
C THR A 246 3.58 19.05 -4.93
N LEU A 247 3.73 18.05 -4.05
CA LEU A 247 2.65 17.65 -3.13
C LEU A 247 2.24 18.77 -2.14
N ASP A 248 3.20 19.55 -1.66
CA ASP A 248 2.95 20.74 -0.87
C ASP A 248 2.11 21.77 -1.63
N GLN A 249 2.45 22.06 -2.90
CA GLN A 249 1.67 22.94 -3.77
C GLN A 249 0.26 22.41 -4.02
N GLN A 250 0.12 21.09 -4.18
CA GLN A 250 -1.18 20.45 -4.35
C GLN A 250 -2.06 20.57 -3.09
N ILE A 251 -1.47 20.34 -1.90
CA ILE A 251 -2.17 20.48 -0.61
C ILE A 251 -2.58 21.94 -0.39
N GLU A 252 -1.64 22.88 -0.53
CA GLU A 252 -1.91 24.32 -0.38
C GLU A 252 -2.94 24.82 -1.38
N GLY A 253 -2.83 24.41 -2.65
CA GLY A 253 -3.77 24.78 -3.69
C GLY A 253 -5.19 24.26 -3.45
N ALA A 254 -5.31 23.05 -2.88
CA ALA A 254 -6.60 22.44 -2.56
C ALA A 254 -7.25 23.11 -1.34
N LEU A 255 -6.45 23.46 -0.33
CA LEU A 255 -6.92 24.22 0.83
C LEU A 255 -7.35 25.63 0.43
N ALA A 256 -6.56 26.31 -0.41
CA ALA A 256 -6.95 27.61 -0.95
C ALA A 256 -8.25 27.54 -1.76
N PHE A 257 -8.48 26.46 -2.51
CA PHE A 257 -9.75 26.25 -3.21
C PHE A 257 -10.91 26.06 -2.22
N LEU A 258 -10.73 25.27 -1.16
CA LEU A 258 -11.73 25.08 -0.11
C LEU A 258 -12.03 26.40 0.61
N ASP A 259 -11.00 27.14 1.03
CA ASP A 259 -11.14 28.42 1.74
C ASP A 259 -11.89 29.48 0.92
N LEU A 260 -11.66 29.51 -0.41
CA LEU A 260 -12.31 30.45 -1.31
C LEU A 260 -13.75 30.07 -1.67
N ARG A 261 -14.21 28.85 -1.35
CA ARG A 261 -15.50 28.31 -1.80
C ARG A 261 -16.40 27.89 -0.66
N LEU A 262 -15.85 27.61 0.52
CA LEU A 262 -16.61 27.33 1.73
C LEU A 262 -17.03 28.63 2.42
N PRO A 263 -18.24 28.66 3.01
CA PRO A 263 -18.69 29.81 3.79
C PRO A 263 -17.76 30.10 4.98
N LEU A 264 -17.55 31.40 5.23
CA LEU A 264 -16.88 31.91 6.41
C LEU A 264 -17.88 32.79 7.20
N PRO A 265 -18.85 32.18 7.91
CA PRO A 265 -19.83 32.92 8.69
C PRO A 265 -19.15 33.72 9.80
N GLY A 266 -19.57 34.98 9.95
CA GLY A 266 -19.16 35.83 11.07
C GLY A 266 -20.14 35.68 12.23
N ARG A 267 -19.64 35.32 13.42
CA ARG A 267 -20.38 35.37 14.68
C ARG A 267 -19.99 36.63 15.44
N ILE A 268 -20.97 37.34 16.00
CA ILE A 268 -20.73 38.49 16.87
C ILE A 268 -20.72 37.99 18.32
N GLU A 269 -19.58 38.07 18.98
CA GLU A 269 -19.42 37.78 20.41
C GLU A 269 -19.08 39.09 21.14
N GLY A 270 -20.08 39.66 21.83
CA GLY A 270 -19.93 40.96 22.48
C GLY A 270 -19.71 42.09 21.47
N LEU A 271 -18.58 42.79 21.56
CA LEU A 271 -18.19 43.89 20.64
C LEU A 271 -17.34 43.43 19.45
N HIS A 272 -16.97 42.14 19.38
CA HIS A 272 -16.05 41.63 18.37
C HIS A 272 -16.74 40.66 17.43
N ARG A 273 -16.55 40.87 16.12
CA ARG A 273 -16.87 39.87 15.10
C ARG A 273 -15.73 38.85 15.05
N ARG A 274 -16.08 37.57 15.08
CA ARG A 274 -15.19 36.44 14.83
C ARG A 274 -15.70 35.68 13.62
N ASP A 275 -14.84 35.49 12.64
CA ASP A 275 -15.14 34.67 11.47
C ASP A 275 -14.76 33.22 11.78
N GLU A 276 -15.73 32.30 11.72
CA GLU A 276 -15.53 30.88 12.02
C GLU A 276 -15.69 30.06 10.73
N PRO A 277 -14.65 29.34 10.28
CA PRO A 277 -14.75 28.48 9.10
C PRO A 277 -15.82 27.41 9.30
N GLU A 278 -16.59 27.12 8.23
CA GLU A 278 -17.64 26.10 8.26
C GLU A 278 -17.14 24.73 8.74
N PHE A 279 -15.92 24.35 8.35
CA PHE A 279 -15.24 23.16 8.87
C PHE A 279 -13.92 23.58 9.53
N PRO A 280 -13.51 22.92 10.63
CA PRO A 280 -12.22 23.22 11.24
C PRO A 280 -11.08 23.06 10.23
N GLN A 281 -10.24 24.10 10.10
CA GLN A 281 -9.14 24.15 9.13
C GLN A 281 -8.20 22.93 9.23
N PHE A 282 -7.94 22.47 10.45
CA PHE A 282 -7.16 21.25 10.68
C PHE A 282 -7.78 20.01 10.02
N VAL A 283 -9.11 19.86 10.03
CA VAL A 283 -9.81 18.72 9.44
C VAL A 283 -9.65 18.70 7.93
N LEU A 284 -9.83 19.86 7.28
CA LEU A 284 -9.65 20.00 5.84
C LEU A 284 -8.20 19.70 5.43
N ARG A 285 -7.23 20.28 6.15
CA ARG A 285 -5.80 20.05 5.92
C ARG A 285 -5.43 18.58 6.06
N GLU A 286 -5.85 17.95 7.14
CA GLU A 286 -5.54 16.54 7.42
C GLU A 286 -6.18 15.61 6.37
N ALA A 287 -7.43 15.89 5.96
CA ALA A 287 -8.11 15.08 4.95
C ALA A 287 -7.45 15.18 3.56
N VAL A 288 -7.09 16.39 3.13
CA VAL A 288 -6.39 16.63 1.85
C VAL A 288 -4.98 16.02 1.88
N ALA A 289 -4.22 16.26 2.96
CA ALA A 289 -2.87 15.72 3.10
C ALA A 289 -2.88 14.19 3.08
N ASN A 290 -3.81 13.54 3.79
CA ASN A 290 -3.95 12.09 3.78
C ASN A 290 -4.35 11.56 2.40
N ALA A 291 -5.22 12.25 1.66
CA ALA A 291 -5.60 11.84 0.32
C ALA A 291 -4.42 11.87 -0.66
N VAL A 292 -3.56 12.88 -0.58
CA VAL A 292 -2.37 13.00 -1.43
C VAL A 292 -1.27 12.05 -0.99
N ALA A 293 -1.03 11.90 0.31
CA ALA A 293 0.03 11.05 0.87
C ALA A 293 -0.23 9.55 0.65
N HIS A 294 -1.48 9.11 0.82
CA HIS A 294 -1.88 7.71 0.68
C HIS A 294 -2.38 7.35 -0.72
N ARG A 295 -2.25 8.25 -1.70
CA ARG A 295 -2.64 7.98 -3.10
C ARG A 295 -1.87 6.78 -3.66
N ASP A 296 -2.57 5.94 -4.42
CA ASP A 296 -1.91 4.97 -5.27
C ASP A 296 -1.32 5.67 -6.49
N TYR A 297 0.01 5.88 -6.48
CA TYR A 297 0.71 6.53 -7.58
C TYR A 297 0.92 5.63 -8.81
N THR A 298 0.57 4.35 -8.73
CA THR A 298 0.70 3.39 -9.84
C THR A 298 -0.51 3.38 -10.78
N ILE A 299 -1.65 3.96 -10.37
CA ILE A 299 -2.90 3.93 -11.13
C ILE A 299 -3.22 5.27 -11.81
N ARG A 300 -4.04 5.20 -12.85
CA ARG A 300 -4.55 6.36 -13.60
C ARG A 300 -5.81 6.91 -12.93
N GLY A 301 -5.64 7.71 -11.89
CA GLY A 301 -6.73 8.38 -11.19
C GLY A 301 -6.24 9.58 -10.38
N GLN A 302 -7.01 10.65 -10.29
CA GLN A 302 -6.65 11.86 -9.56
C GLN A 302 -7.38 11.93 -8.21
N VAL A 303 -6.76 12.57 -7.22
CA VAL A 303 -7.46 12.92 -5.98
C VAL A 303 -8.55 13.92 -6.36
N ARG A 304 -9.75 13.73 -5.83
CA ARG A 304 -10.89 14.60 -6.11
C ARG A 304 -11.34 15.27 -4.83
N VAL A 305 -11.54 16.58 -4.90
CA VAL A 305 -12.09 17.39 -3.82
C VAL A 305 -13.38 18.01 -4.33
N PHE A 306 -14.50 17.51 -3.84
CA PHE A 306 -15.82 17.94 -4.28
C PHE A 306 -16.53 18.71 -3.18
N ILE A 307 -17.07 19.87 -3.55
CA ILE A 307 -17.92 20.67 -2.69
C ILE A 307 -19.33 20.58 -3.24
N PHE A 308 -20.26 20.11 -2.42
CA PHE A 308 -21.69 20.10 -2.67
C PHE A 308 -22.37 21.12 -1.75
N ASP A 309 -23.67 21.34 -1.91
CA ASP A 309 -24.43 22.24 -1.03
C ASP A 309 -24.59 21.67 0.40
N ASP A 310 -24.49 20.35 0.61
CA ASP A 310 -24.69 19.68 1.91
C ASP A 310 -23.41 19.08 2.53
N ARG A 311 -22.33 18.90 1.74
CA ARG A 311 -21.09 18.25 2.20
C ARG A 311 -19.86 18.61 1.37
N VAL A 312 -18.70 18.25 1.89
CA VAL A 312 -17.42 18.18 1.18
C VAL A 312 -16.98 16.72 1.10
N GLU A 313 -16.54 16.27 -0.07
CA GLU A 313 -16.01 14.93 -0.29
C GLU A 313 -14.57 15.01 -0.77
N ILE A 314 -13.68 14.24 -0.13
CA ILE A 314 -12.29 14.09 -0.54
C ILE A 314 -12.09 12.62 -0.89
N ILE A 315 -11.84 12.35 -2.17
CA ILE A 315 -11.82 11.00 -2.74
C ILE A 315 -10.40 10.70 -3.22
N ASN A 316 -9.81 9.66 -2.64
CA ASN A 316 -8.50 9.17 -2.98
C ASN A 316 -8.61 7.95 -3.91
N PRO A 317 -7.95 7.95 -5.08
CA PRO A 317 -7.91 6.77 -5.94
C PRO A 317 -7.05 5.66 -5.32
N GLY A 318 -7.63 4.45 -5.24
CA GLY A 318 -6.97 3.25 -4.72
C GLY A 318 -7.60 2.73 -3.42
N GLU A 319 -7.44 1.43 -3.19
CA GLU A 319 -7.92 0.74 -1.97
C GLU A 319 -6.99 0.98 -0.78
N LEU A 320 -7.44 0.60 0.42
CA LEU A 320 -6.55 0.46 1.55
C LEU A 320 -5.50 -0.62 1.27
N PRO A 321 -4.27 -0.52 1.83
CA PRO A 321 -3.31 -1.61 1.76
C PRO A 321 -3.93 -2.92 2.26
N ASN A 322 -3.57 -4.05 1.65
CA ASN A 322 -4.18 -5.39 1.84
C ASN A 322 -4.28 -5.90 3.30
N THR A 323 -3.70 -5.19 4.27
CA THR A 323 -3.65 -5.52 5.70
C THR A 323 -4.49 -4.60 6.59
N VAL A 324 -5.14 -3.57 6.04
CA VAL A 324 -5.86 -2.54 6.82
C VAL A 324 -7.34 -2.52 6.47
N THR A 325 -8.19 -2.64 7.48
CA THR A 325 -9.65 -2.45 7.39
C THR A 325 -10.04 -1.03 7.82
N LEU A 326 -11.26 -0.60 7.51
CA LEU A 326 -11.80 0.68 8.00
C LEU A 326 -11.76 0.77 9.54
N ASP A 327 -12.08 -0.32 10.24
CA ASP A 327 -12.06 -0.37 11.70
C ASP A 327 -10.64 -0.14 12.26
N ASN A 328 -9.63 -0.75 11.65
CA ASN A 328 -8.23 -0.58 12.07
C ASN A 328 -7.79 0.89 12.02
N ILE A 329 -8.22 1.64 11.01
CA ILE A 329 -7.86 3.04 10.82
C ILE A 329 -8.49 3.92 11.91
N LEU A 330 -9.73 3.63 12.32
CA LEU A 330 -10.40 4.38 13.39
C LEU A 330 -9.69 4.23 14.74
N PHE A 331 -9.00 3.11 14.96
CA PHE A 331 -8.17 2.87 16.15
C PHE A 331 -6.72 3.39 16.02
N GLY A 332 -6.37 4.05 14.91
CA GLY A 332 -5.03 4.60 14.68
C GLY A 332 -3.99 3.59 14.18
N ILE A 333 -4.42 2.36 13.81
CA ILE A 333 -3.56 1.38 13.15
C ILE A 333 -3.42 1.79 11.68
N HIS A 334 -2.19 2.09 11.26
CA HIS A 334 -1.90 2.60 9.93
C HIS A 334 -0.85 1.74 9.23
N VAL A 335 -1.04 1.54 7.93
CA VAL A 335 -0.01 0.99 7.03
C VAL A 335 0.26 2.04 5.97
N GLU A 336 1.52 2.40 5.85
CA GLU A 336 1.99 3.44 4.94
C GLU A 336 2.23 2.84 3.56
N ARG A 337 1.42 3.26 2.58
CA ARG A 337 1.62 2.90 1.17
C ARG A 337 2.86 3.60 0.60
N ASN A 338 3.05 4.86 0.97
CA ASN A 338 4.12 5.72 0.47
C ASN A 338 4.92 6.29 1.67
N PRO A 339 5.80 5.49 2.31
CA PRO A 339 6.47 5.89 3.54
C PRO A 339 7.42 7.08 3.37
N LEU A 340 8.05 7.25 2.20
CA LEU A 340 8.90 8.43 1.95
C LEU A 340 8.04 9.68 1.81
N LEU A 341 6.96 9.63 1.03
CA LEU A 341 6.05 10.77 0.89
C LEU A 341 5.51 11.21 2.26
N ILE A 342 5.02 10.26 3.06
CA ILE A 342 4.50 10.54 4.40
C ILE A 342 5.58 11.12 5.31
N THR A 343 6.79 10.55 5.30
CA THR A 343 7.91 11.05 6.09
C THR A 343 8.27 12.49 5.74
N PHE A 344 8.37 12.81 4.46
CA PHE A 344 8.70 14.17 4.02
C PHE A 344 7.56 15.16 4.29
N LEU A 345 6.31 14.81 3.98
CA LEU A 345 5.15 15.67 4.28
C LEU A 345 5.04 15.96 5.78
N ALA A 346 5.32 14.98 6.63
CA ALA A 346 5.35 15.21 8.08
C ALA A 346 6.51 16.10 8.52
N LYS A 347 7.71 15.91 7.96
CA LYS A 347 8.86 16.80 8.20
C LYS A 347 8.59 18.23 7.75
N LEU A 348 7.82 18.40 6.68
CA LEU A 348 7.35 19.71 6.19
C LEU A 348 6.22 20.32 7.03
N GLY A 349 5.71 19.60 8.05
CA GLY A 349 4.62 20.06 8.90
C GLY A 349 3.24 20.01 8.26
N LEU A 350 3.10 19.31 7.11
CA LEU A 350 1.87 19.21 6.34
C LEU A 350 0.94 18.09 6.84
N MET A 351 1.48 17.09 7.55
CA MET A 351 0.71 16.00 8.15
C MET A 351 1.35 15.46 9.45
N SER A 352 0.61 14.63 10.20
CA SER A 352 1.09 13.98 11.43
C SER A 352 1.46 12.51 11.21
N ARG A 353 2.59 12.02 11.76
CA ARG A 353 3.00 10.59 11.65
C ARG A 353 2.37 9.63 12.66
N VAL A 354 1.69 10.12 13.69
CA VAL A 354 1.39 9.31 14.90
C VAL A 354 0.12 8.45 14.73
N GLY A 355 -0.43 8.31 13.53
CA GLY A 355 -1.74 7.65 13.32
C GLY A 355 -2.92 8.37 14.01
N THR A 356 -2.69 9.54 14.60
CA THR A 356 -3.68 10.32 15.36
C THR A 356 -4.55 11.22 14.47
N GLY A 357 -4.26 11.30 13.17
CA GLY A 357 -4.90 12.23 12.24
C GLY A 357 -6.43 12.10 12.24
N ILE A 358 -6.92 10.89 11.93
CA ILE A 358 -8.35 10.59 11.88
C ILE A 358 -9.05 10.72 13.25
N PRO A 359 -8.51 10.17 14.36
CA PRO A 359 -9.07 10.41 15.69
C PRO A 359 -9.19 11.91 16.04
N ARG A 360 -8.18 12.71 15.68
CA ARG A 360 -8.20 14.16 15.91
C ARG A 360 -9.20 14.88 15.00
N MET A 361 -9.40 14.41 13.78
CA MET A 361 -10.45 14.94 12.90
C MET A 361 -11.84 14.72 13.51
N ILE A 362 -12.12 13.51 14.00
CA ILE A 362 -13.38 13.18 14.66
C ILE A 362 -13.59 14.06 15.89
N GLN A 363 -12.56 14.21 16.73
CA GLN A 363 -12.63 15.07 17.92
C GLN A 363 -12.84 16.55 17.56
N ALA A 364 -12.17 17.05 16.52
CA ALA A 364 -12.29 18.43 16.06
C ALA A 364 -13.70 18.72 15.52
N MET A 365 -14.27 17.80 14.73
CA MET A 365 -15.64 17.92 14.23
C MET A 365 -16.65 17.93 15.37
N ARG A 366 -16.48 17.03 16.35
CA ARG A 366 -17.34 16.98 17.55
C ARG A 366 -17.27 18.27 18.37
N LYS A 367 -16.08 18.84 18.52
CA LYS A 367 -15.88 20.12 19.24
C LYS A 367 -16.52 21.30 18.51
N ALA A 368 -16.59 21.24 17.18
CA ALA A 368 -17.27 22.21 16.34
C ALA A 368 -18.78 21.92 16.20
N GLU A 369 -19.32 20.96 16.95
CA GLU A 369 -20.73 20.56 16.89
C GLU A 369 -21.18 20.11 15.48
N LEU A 370 -20.25 19.59 14.68
CA LEU A 370 -20.50 19.05 13.35
C LEU A 370 -20.62 17.52 13.39
N PRO A 371 -21.36 16.92 12.44
CA PRO A 371 -21.37 15.47 12.26
C PRO A 371 -19.94 14.92 12.10
N PRO A 372 -19.64 13.72 12.65
CA PRO A 372 -18.33 13.13 12.48
C PRO A 372 -18.03 12.84 10.99
N PRO A 373 -16.75 12.86 10.56
CA PRO A 373 -16.38 12.47 9.20
C PRO A 373 -16.83 11.04 8.89
N GLU A 374 -17.40 10.83 7.71
CA GLU A 374 -17.71 9.49 7.20
C GLU A 374 -16.56 8.99 6.34
N PHE A 375 -16.15 7.74 6.56
CA PHE A 375 -15.10 7.06 5.78
C PHE A 375 -15.73 5.90 5.03
N ARG A 376 -15.54 5.84 3.70
CA ARG A 376 -16.12 4.78 2.87
C ARG A 376 -15.09 4.23 1.89
N ILE A 377 -15.26 2.95 1.54
CA ILE A 377 -14.59 2.32 0.41
C ILE A 377 -15.67 1.95 -0.60
N ILE A 378 -15.66 2.59 -1.77
CA ILE A 378 -16.63 2.37 -2.84
C ILE A 378 -15.84 2.16 -4.13
N ASP A 379 -16.11 1.07 -4.85
CA ASP A 379 -15.49 0.75 -6.15
C ASP A 379 -13.95 0.87 -6.16
N GLY A 380 -13.31 0.40 -5.08
CA GLY A 380 -11.86 0.44 -4.94
C GLY A 380 -11.27 1.83 -4.67
N GLN A 381 -12.07 2.76 -4.13
CA GLN A 381 -11.65 4.13 -3.78
C GLN A 381 -11.99 4.43 -2.32
N PHE A 382 -11.06 5.08 -1.63
CA PHE A 382 -11.29 5.59 -0.28
C PHE A 382 -11.83 7.01 -0.34
N SER A 383 -12.93 7.29 0.36
CA SER A 383 -13.49 8.63 0.47
C SER A 383 -13.68 9.08 1.92
N VAL A 384 -13.45 10.38 2.13
CA VAL A 384 -13.77 11.10 3.36
C VAL A 384 -14.88 12.10 3.06
N THR A 385 -16.00 12.00 3.77
CA THR A 385 -17.13 12.91 3.61
C THR A 385 -17.32 13.73 4.88
N LEU A 386 -17.33 15.05 4.74
CA LEU A 386 -17.60 16.02 5.80
C LEU A 386 -18.98 16.63 5.54
N ARG A 387 -19.96 16.30 6.39
CA ARG A 387 -21.33 16.80 6.24
C ARG A 387 -21.57 18.07 7.03
N ARG A 388 -22.44 18.93 6.48
CA ARG A 388 -23.02 20.05 7.22
C ARG A 388 -24.12 19.56 8.17
N PRO A 389 -24.45 20.31 9.24
CA PRO A 389 -25.58 20.01 10.10
C PRO A 389 -26.90 20.02 9.32
N ALA A 390 -27.84 19.19 9.75
CA ALA A 390 -29.17 19.12 9.15
C ALA A 390 -29.88 20.48 9.26
N ALA A 391 -30.71 20.83 8.27
CA ALA A 391 -31.39 22.12 8.23
C ALA A 391 -32.30 22.40 9.45
N SER A 392 -32.72 21.36 10.19
CA SER A 392 -33.47 21.45 11.45
C SER A 392 -32.63 21.96 12.63
N GLU A 393 -31.32 21.75 12.61
CA GLU A 393 -30.40 22.14 13.70
C GLU A 393 -29.88 23.58 13.51
N ARG A 394 -29.82 24.09 12.27
CA ARG A 394 -29.40 25.47 11.97
C ARG A 394 -30.39 26.56 12.43
N ARG A 395 -31.62 26.19 12.84
CA ARG A 395 -32.65 27.14 13.32
C ARG A 395 -32.58 27.39 14.84
N GLN A 396 -31.69 26.73 15.57
CA GLN A 396 -31.53 26.92 17.02
C GLN A 396 -30.22 27.61 17.43
N GLN A 397 -29.38 28.07 16.47
CA GLN A 397 -28.10 28.73 16.75
C GLN A 397 -28.06 30.19 16.27
#